data_AF-A0A3A8R335-F1
#
_entry.id   AF-A0A3A8R335-F1
#
_cell.length_a   1.000
_cell.length_b   1.000
_cell.length_c   1.000
_cell.angle_alpha   90.00
_cell.angle_beta   90.00
_cell.angle_gamma   90.00
#
_symmetry.space_group_name_H-M   'P 1'
#
loop_
_entity.id
_entity.type
_entity.pdbx_description
1 polymer ?
#
loop_
_entity_poly.entity_id
_entity_poly.type
_entity_poly.pdbx_seq_one_letter_code
_entity_poly.pdbx_strand_id
1 'polypeptide(L)'
;MWAPPVQAEEEEARPPAATLVELLVEDGSLTARIQWSEHAEDVPSVATLVSYDGKGGFNAGGDLHPKPGEVSEVKLFGALKDPWETGWTQKLVLSDDQGQPLFTQPYDVNLDCPDDKGCDLTVAPGFGSPADDIHESEELSIALDQLREQYGEKEFNLLAAIEEDFPHLRGEALVYARQVVPRLEVKTGRRGCNCTWTSTNQYSPFYLMPSSHTYYANGGPHPGQPYARRFAVNDGPGSLHSVSASSRSKIDVFINKTAKGTSRLDAKLRCLTIGPGLDFDVPVRHLGQVTLVSFPSPTFMNCAPPCMARFIHMGRIHGQKVAMGGGATAQETASWRPNGQLFPVLSRSTSASAMINSFDDSLTYVGYSNYSNYNVVTATGKVTISTSAITAQASVTNGYAQAILGTFEGQGCPSTFSMPPYPVRDWGTTQASKRTSLIKGLETFFADNGVFVEVE
;
A
#
# COMPACT_ATOMS: atom_id res chain seq x y z
N MET A 1 55.95 3.14 -16.42
CA MET A 1 54.90 3.32 -17.45
C MET A 1 53.56 3.21 -16.76
N TRP A 2 52.88 4.32 -16.53
CA TRP A 2 51.47 4.33 -16.14
C TRP A 2 50.72 4.83 -17.36
N ALA A 3 49.80 4.01 -17.88
CA ALA A 3 48.87 4.43 -18.91
C ALA A 3 47.85 5.39 -18.27
N PRO A 4 47.42 6.45 -18.99
CA PRO A 4 46.36 7.31 -18.48
C PRO A 4 45.04 6.55 -18.43
N PRO A 5 44.13 6.88 -17.49
CA PRO A 5 42.79 6.31 -17.49
C PRO A 5 42.05 6.78 -18.74
N VAL A 6 41.49 5.83 -19.48
CA VAL A 6 40.53 6.08 -20.56
C VAL A 6 39.35 6.78 -19.90
N GLN A 7 39.10 8.03 -20.28
CA GLN A 7 37.84 8.69 -19.97
C GLN A 7 36.75 7.86 -20.65
N ALA A 8 35.88 7.25 -19.85
CA ALA A 8 34.59 6.83 -20.35
C ALA A 8 33.89 8.12 -20.81
N GLU A 9 33.71 8.27 -22.12
CA GLU A 9 32.76 9.22 -22.67
C GLU A 9 31.42 8.89 -22.00
N GLU A 10 30.90 9.84 -21.22
CA GLU A 10 29.47 9.88 -20.92
C GLU A 10 28.77 9.95 -22.28
N GLU A 11 28.23 8.81 -22.71
CA GLU A 11 27.29 8.72 -23.81
C GLU A 11 26.08 9.56 -23.38
N GLU A 12 26.09 10.85 -23.70
CA GLU A 12 24.91 11.71 -23.62
C GLU A 12 23.78 10.94 -24.29
N ALA A 13 22.77 10.57 -23.51
CA ALA A 13 21.65 9.79 -23.99
C ALA A 13 21.02 10.54 -25.17
N ARG A 14 21.31 10.06 -26.38
CA ARG A 14 20.79 10.69 -27.60
C ARG A 14 19.27 10.70 -27.52
N PRO A 15 18.62 11.83 -27.85
CA PRO A 15 17.16 11.91 -27.83
C PRO A 15 16.57 10.88 -28.81
N PRO A 16 15.37 10.34 -28.52
CA PRO A 16 14.73 9.36 -29.39
C PRO A 16 14.44 9.96 -30.78
N ALA A 17 14.52 9.13 -31.82
CA ALA A 17 14.26 9.52 -33.21
C ALA A 17 12.87 10.16 -33.41
N ALA A 18 11.88 9.71 -32.64
CA ALA A 18 10.51 10.19 -32.66
C ALA A 18 9.90 10.18 -31.25
N THR A 19 9.10 11.18 -30.93
CA THR A 19 8.35 11.28 -29.67
C THR A 19 6.88 11.58 -29.98
N LEU A 20 5.95 10.79 -29.45
CA LEU A 20 4.53 11.13 -29.48
C LEU A 20 4.29 12.31 -28.53
N VAL A 21 3.89 13.47 -29.07
CA VAL A 21 3.66 14.69 -28.27
C VAL A 21 2.19 14.90 -27.94
N GLU A 22 1.28 14.40 -28.78
CA GLU A 22 -0.15 14.56 -28.56
C GLU A 22 -0.92 13.40 -29.19
N LEU A 23 -1.97 12.98 -28.48
CA LEU A 23 -2.93 11.98 -28.93
C LEU A 23 -4.32 12.48 -28.55
N LEU A 24 -5.20 12.61 -29.54
CA LEU A 24 -6.55 13.15 -29.34
C LEU A 24 -7.54 12.57 -30.34
N VAL A 25 -8.83 12.74 -30.05
CA VAL A 25 -9.92 12.34 -30.96
C VAL A 25 -10.46 13.58 -31.66
N GLU A 26 -10.36 13.59 -32.99
CA GLU A 26 -10.86 14.67 -33.85
C GLU A 26 -11.76 14.07 -34.94
N ASP A 27 -12.96 14.60 -35.09
CA ASP A 27 -13.94 14.14 -36.10
C ASP A 27 -14.20 12.62 -36.05
N GLY A 28 -14.10 12.03 -34.86
CA GLY A 28 -14.25 10.58 -34.65
C GLY A 28 -13.06 9.74 -35.12
N SER A 29 -11.92 10.36 -35.43
CA SER A 29 -10.66 9.72 -35.80
C SER A 29 -9.58 9.96 -34.74
N LEU A 30 -8.64 9.02 -34.59
CA LEU A 30 -7.50 9.19 -33.71
C LEU A 30 -6.44 10.03 -34.42
N THR A 31 -6.14 11.21 -33.90
CA THR A 31 -5.08 12.08 -34.40
C THR A 31 -3.85 11.93 -33.51
N ALA A 32 -2.71 11.60 -34.11
CA ALA A 32 -1.43 11.53 -33.44
C ALA A 32 -0.48 12.62 -33.97
N ARG A 33 0.16 13.36 -33.07
CA ARG A 33 1.23 14.31 -33.41
C ARG A 33 2.56 13.78 -32.91
N ILE A 34 3.52 13.69 -33.81
CA ILE A 34 4.84 13.11 -33.57
C ILE A 34 5.90 14.18 -33.82
N GLN A 35 6.71 14.46 -32.79
CA GLN A 35 7.89 15.30 -32.88
C GLN A 35 9.08 14.44 -33.32
N TRP A 36 9.77 14.88 -34.37
CA TRP A 36 10.97 14.20 -34.88
C TRP A 36 12.23 14.82 -34.32
N SER A 37 13.28 14.01 -34.19
CA SER A 37 14.63 14.44 -33.79
C SER A 37 15.15 15.56 -34.70
N GLU A 38 15.91 16.49 -34.16
CA GLU A 38 16.64 17.51 -34.95
C GLU A 38 17.83 16.91 -35.71
N HIS A 39 18.30 15.73 -35.29
CA HIS A 39 19.40 15.00 -35.91
C HIS A 39 18.91 14.26 -37.16
N ALA A 40 19.29 14.78 -38.33
CA ALA A 40 18.79 14.28 -39.61
C ALA A 40 19.16 12.80 -39.87
N GLU A 41 20.27 12.33 -39.30
CA GLU A 41 20.71 10.93 -39.36
C GLU A 41 19.79 9.94 -38.63
N ASP A 42 19.01 10.42 -37.64
CA ASP A 42 18.12 9.59 -36.83
C ASP A 42 16.68 9.58 -37.38
N VAL A 43 16.35 10.44 -38.35
CA VAL A 43 15.00 10.60 -38.91
C VAL A 43 14.88 9.80 -40.22
N PRO A 44 13.98 8.80 -40.31
CA PRO A 44 13.82 7.99 -41.52
C PRO A 44 13.17 8.81 -42.65
N SER A 45 13.28 8.36 -43.89
CA SER A 45 12.65 9.07 -45.03
C SER A 45 11.13 8.89 -45.10
N VAL A 46 10.65 7.77 -44.58
CA VAL A 46 9.24 7.38 -44.45
C VAL A 46 9.10 6.65 -43.12
N ALA A 47 7.99 6.88 -42.44
CA ALA A 47 7.60 6.09 -41.29
C ALA A 47 6.13 5.71 -41.39
N THR A 48 5.73 4.59 -40.82
CA THR A 48 4.33 4.17 -40.79
C THR A 48 3.88 4.07 -39.34
N LEU A 49 2.80 4.78 -39.00
CA LEU A 49 2.15 4.66 -37.70
C LEU A 49 0.97 3.72 -37.82
N VAL A 50 0.92 2.69 -36.98
CA VAL A 50 -0.13 1.68 -36.96
C VAL A 50 -0.80 1.63 -35.59
N SER A 51 -2.12 1.60 -35.57
CA SER A 51 -2.95 1.32 -34.39
C SER A 51 -3.38 -0.14 -34.38
N TYR A 52 -3.19 -0.78 -33.23
CA TYR A 52 -3.71 -2.12 -32.93
C TYR A 52 -4.74 -2.04 -31.80
N ASP A 53 -5.80 -2.83 -31.91
CA ASP A 53 -6.81 -2.97 -30.86
C ASP A 53 -6.29 -3.70 -29.62
N GLY A 54 -7.12 -3.77 -28.58
CA GLY A 54 -6.80 -4.47 -27.33
C GLY A 54 -6.66 -5.99 -27.48
N LYS A 55 -7.06 -6.59 -28.60
CA LYS A 55 -6.84 -8.00 -28.94
C LYS A 55 -5.61 -8.20 -29.83
N GLY A 56 -4.89 -7.12 -30.16
CA GLY A 56 -3.72 -7.14 -31.04
C GLY A 56 -4.06 -7.20 -32.53
N GLY A 57 -5.32 -7.03 -32.91
CA GLY A 57 -5.78 -6.89 -34.29
C GLY A 57 -5.38 -5.53 -34.87
N PHE A 58 -5.08 -5.49 -36.17
CA PHE A 58 -4.84 -4.23 -36.88
C PHE A 58 -6.15 -3.44 -37.03
N ASN A 59 -6.13 -2.16 -36.62
CA ASN A 59 -7.27 -1.26 -36.79
C ASN A 59 -7.06 -0.29 -37.96
N ALA A 60 -5.98 0.50 -37.90
CA ALA A 60 -5.73 1.59 -38.83
C ALA A 60 -4.23 1.87 -38.94
N GLY A 61 -3.82 2.51 -40.04
CA GLY A 61 -2.46 2.95 -40.24
C GLY A 61 -2.36 4.14 -41.17
N GLY A 62 -1.26 4.87 -41.09
CA GLY A 62 -0.97 6.00 -41.96
C GLY A 62 0.54 6.20 -42.13
N ASP A 63 0.92 6.57 -43.35
CA ASP A 63 2.32 6.89 -43.67
C ASP A 63 2.62 8.35 -43.33
N LEU A 64 3.85 8.57 -42.89
CA LEU A 64 4.43 9.82 -42.46
C LEU A 64 5.68 10.10 -43.29
N HIS A 65 5.84 11.35 -43.71
CA HIS A 65 7.05 11.84 -44.36
C HIS A 65 7.74 12.83 -43.42
N PRO A 66 8.52 12.32 -42.46
CA PRO A 66 9.05 13.14 -41.39
C PRO A 66 10.14 14.08 -41.89
N LYS A 67 10.32 15.18 -41.16
CA LYS A 67 11.43 16.11 -41.37
C LYS A 67 12.11 16.41 -40.04
N PRO A 68 13.44 16.56 -40.02
CA PRO A 68 14.16 16.82 -38.78
C PRO A 68 13.63 18.06 -38.05
N GLY A 69 13.35 17.92 -36.75
CA GLY A 69 12.83 18.97 -35.89
C GLY A 69 11.37 19.39 -36.13
N GLU A 70 10.68 18.85 -37.14
CA GLU A 70 9.27 19.18 -37.39
C GLU A 70 8.30 18.25 -36.62
N VAL A 71 7.05 18.70 -36.47
CA VAL A 71 5.93 17.87 -36.00
C VAL A 71 5.17 17.35 -37.20
N SER A 72 4.96 16.05 -37.27
CA SER A 72 4.04 15.44 -38.23
C SER A 72 2.72 15.09 -37.56
N GLU A 73 1.62 15.31 -38.29
CA GLU A 73 0.26 14.93 -37.87
C GLU A 73 -0.24 13.80 -38.77
N VAL A 74 -0.83 12.77 -38.16
CA VAL A 74 -1.49 11.68 -38.88
C VAL A 74 -2.85 11.38 -38.25
N LYS A 75 -3.87 11.25 -39.11
CA LYS A 75 -5.22 10.84 -38.72
C LYS A 75 -5.41 9.36 -39.05
N LEU A 76 -5.64 8.56 -38.02
CA LEU A 76 -5.84 7.11 -38.12
C LEU A 76 -7.34 6.79 -38.12
N PHE A 77 -7.95 6.84 -39.30
CA PHE A 77 -9.36 6.52 -39.48
C PHE A 77 -9.64 5.05 -39.16
N GLY A 78 -10.57 4.79 -38.24
CA GLY A 78 -10.92 3.44 -37.81
C GLY A 78 -10.08 2.90 -36.64
N ALA A 79 -9.11 3.66 -36.12
CA ALA A 79 -8.30 3.27 -34.97
C ALA A 79 -9.14 2.95 -33.72
N LEU A 80 -10.26 3.66 -33.53
CA LEU A 80 -11.13 3.54 -32.36
C LEU A 80 -12.37 2.68 -32.62
N LYS A 81 -12.30 1.72 -33.57
CA LYS A 81 -13.45 0.89 -33.92
C LYS A 81 -13.89 -0.02 -32.77
N ASP A 82 -15.09 0.27 -32.26
CA ASP A 82 -15.83 -0.54 -31.28
C ASP A 82 -14.97 -0.99 -30.08
N PRO A 83 -14.38 -0.06 -29.30
CA PRO A 83 -13.46 -0.40 -28.19
C PRO A 83 -14.12 -1.26 -27.11
N TRP A 84 -15.44 -1.17 -26.98
CA TRP A 84 -16.26 -2.01 -26.10
C TRP A 84 -16.32 -3.49 -26.53
N GLU A 85 -15.93 -3.83 -27.77
CA GLU A 85 -15.77 -5.20 -28.28
C GLU A 85 -14.31 -5.64 -28.35
N THR A 86 -13.40 -4.71 -28.65
CA THR A 86 -12.00 -5.02 -29.00
C THR A 86 -11.00 -4.73 -27.87
N GLY A 87 -11.41 -3.95 -26.86
CA GLY A 87 -10.61 -3.59 -25.70
C GLY A 87 -10.39 -2.09 -25.57
N TRP A 88 -10.37 -1.61 -24.32
CA TRP A 88 -10.21 -0.20 -23.97
C TRP A 88 -8.75 0.26 -23.95
N THR A 89 -7.80 -0.65 -23.68
CA THR A 89 -6.37 -0.38 -23.85
C THR A 89 -5.92 -0.85 -25.23
N GLN A 90 -5.30 0.05 -25.99
CA GLN A 90 -4.85 -0.16 -27.36
C GLN A 90 -3.37 0.24 -27.48
N LYS A 91 -2.76 0.03 -28.66
CA LYS A 91 -1.35 0.40 -28.87
C LYS A 91 -1.10 1.03 -30.23
N LEU A 92 -0.23 2.02 -30.23
CA LEU A 92 0.39 2.57 -31.43
C LEU A 92 1.79 1.97 -31.60
N VAL A 93 2.12 1.61 -32.83
CA VAL A 93 3.47 1.21 -33.23
C VAL A 93 3.89 2.12 -34.37
N LEU A 94 4.95 2.89 -34.14
CA LEU A 94 5.61 3.65 -35.21
C LEU A 94 6.79 2.82 -35.70
N SER A 95 6.87 2.61 -37.01
CA SER A 95 7.97 1.87 -37.65
C SER A 95 8.63 2.71 -38.74
N ASP A 96 9.92 2.46 -38.99
CA ASP A 96 10.66 3.04 -40.11
C ASP A 96 10.35 2.35 -41.45
N ASP A 97 11.04 2.77 -42.51
CA ASP A 97 10.91 2.24 -43.87
C ASP A 97 11.36 0.77 -44.02
N GLN A 98 12.05 0.22 -43.02
CA GLN A 98 12.48 -1.17 -42.93
C GLN A 98 11.54 -2.01 -42.04
N GLY A 99 10.51 -1.38 -41.46
CA GLY A 99 9.58 -2.00 -40.53
C GLY A 99 10.13 -2.17 -39.11
N GLN A 100 11.29 -1.56 -38.78
CA GLN A 100 11.81 -1.57 -37.42
C GLN A 100 11.02 -0.60 -36.54
N PRO A 101 10.62 -1.00 -35.32
CA PRO A 101 9.85 -0.14 -34.44
C PRO A 101 10.71 1.01 -33.90
N LEU A 102 10.27 2.24 -34.14
CA LEU A 102 10.85 3.46 -33.57
C LEU A 102 10.31 3.72 -32.16
N PHE A 103 9.00 3.50 -31.96
CA PHE A 103 8.42 3.42 -30.63
C PHE A 103 7.16 2.55 -30.63
N THR A 104 6.79 2.08 -29.44
CA THR A 104 5.48 1.49 -29.15
C THR A 104 4.88 2.23 -27.97
N GLN A 105 3.70 2.81 -28.17
CA GLN A 105 3.01 3.59 -27.15
C GLN A 105 1.60 3.00 -26.90
N PRO A 106 1.35 2.43 -25.71
CA PRO A 106 0.00 2.09 -25.30
C PRO A 106 -0.82 3.37 -25.06
N TYR A 107 -2.12 3.30 -25.36
CA TYR A 107 -3.08 4.36 -25.06
C TYR A 107 -4.38 3.75 -24.59
N ASP A 108 -5.03 4.45 -23.66
CA ASP A 108 -6.32 4.07 -23.16
C ASP A 108 -7.40 4.87 -23.88
N VAL A 109 -8.47 4.16 -24.24
CA VAL A 109 -9.71 4.71 -24.78
C VAL A 109 -10.69 4.78 -23.63
N ASN A 110 -11.35 5.92 -23.49
CA ASN A 110 -12.34 6.14 -22.45
C ASN A 110 -13.60 6.78 -23.03
N LEU A 111 -14.62 6.94 -22.20
CA LEU A 111 -15.82 7.68 -22.50
C LEU A 111 -15.80 9.00 -21.72
N ASP A 112 -16.09 10.09 -22.41
CA ASP A 112 -16.50 11.35 -21.79
C ASP A 112 -18.01 11.48 -21.94
N CYS A 113 -18.71 11.50 -20.82
CA CYS A 113 -20.17 11.47 -20.74
C CYS A 113 -20.67 12.71 -19.99
N PRO A 114 -20.68 13.89 -20.62
CA PRO A 114 -21.00 15.15 -19.95
C PRO A 114 -22.46 15.22 -19.48
N ASP A 115 -23.36 14.46 -20.11
CA ASP A 115 -24.77 14.35 -19.72
C ASP A 115 -25.34 12.96 -20.05
N ASP A 116 -26.63 12.78 -19.76
CA ASP A 116 -27.39 11.55 -20.00
C ASP A 116 -27.69 11.28 -21.49
N LYS A 117 -27.39 12.23 -22.39
CA LYS A 117 -27.80 12.16 -23.81
C LYS A 117 -26.79 11.47 -24.70
N GLY A 118 -25.55 11.30 -24.23
CA GLY A 118 -24.56 10.49 -24.92
C GLY A 118 -23.15 10.71 -24.42
N CYS A 119 -22.24 9.89 -24.93
CA CYS A 119 -20.83 9.94 -24.62
C CYS A 119 -20.00 10.08 -25.89
N ASP A 120 -18.87 10.76 -25.78
CA ASP A 120 -17.85 10.85 -26.82
C ASP A 120 -16.65 9.97 -26.41
N LEU A 121 -15.93 9.43 -27.40
CA LEU A 121 -14.68 8.71 -27.12
C LEU A 121 -13.55 9.71 -26.85
N THR A 122 -12.80 9.45 -25.79
CA THR A 122 -11.57 10.15 -25.47
C THR A 122 -10.41 9.18 -25.42
N VAL A 123 -9.19 9.72 -25.51
CA VAL A 123 -7.96 8.93 -25.43
C VAL A 123 -6.98 9.60 -24.50
N ALA A 124 -6.24 8.78 -23.77
CA ALA A 124 -5.14 9.22 -22.92
C ALA A 124 -3.92 8.32 -23.16
N PRO A 125 -2.68 8.84 -23.01
CA PRO A 125 -1.51 8.00 -22.92
C PRO A 125 -1.70 6.98 -21.79
N GLY A 126 -1.62 5.69 -22.13
CA GLY A 126 -1.83 4.60 -21.19
C GLY A 126 -0.50 4.07 -20.70
N PHE A 127 -0.52 3.43 -19.53
CA PHE A 127 0.53 2.47 -19.17
C PHE A 127 0.13 1.15 -19.83
N GLY A 128 1.09 0.43 -20.43
CA GLY A 128 0.81 -0.79 -21.19
C GLY A 128 0.20 -1.89 -20.33
N SER A 129 -1.10 -1.81 -20.10
CA SER A 129 -1.85 -2.79 -19.34
C SER A 129 -2.24 -3.93 -20.28
N PRO A 130 -2.01 -5.21 -19.91
CA PRO A 130 -2.55 -6.34 -20.65
C PRO A 130 -4.06 -6.18 -20.91
N ALA A 131 -4.56 -6.78 -22.00
CA ALA A 131 -5.98 -6.76 -22.38
C ALA A 131 -6.94 -7.25 -21.27
N ASP A 132 -6.39 -7.99 -20.30
CA ASP A 132 -7.09 -8.54 -19.14
C ASP A 132 -6.98 -7.65 -17.89
N ASP A 133 -6.54 -6.41 -17.97
CA ASP A 133 -6.58 -5.47 -16.84
C ASP A 133 -7.84 -4.60 -16.87
N ILE A 134 -8.33 -4.24 -15.68
CA ILE A 134 -9.47 -3.33 -15.54
C ILE A 134 -8.92 -1.91 -15.71
N HIS A 135 -9.54 -1.14 -16.59
CA HIS A 135 -9.22 0.26 -16.75
C HIS A 135 -9.83 1.03 -15.58
N GLU A 136 -8.98 1.55 -14.70
CA GLU A 136 -9.35 2.29 -13.50
C GLU A 136 -8.32 3.42 -13.32
N SER A 137 -8.75 4.66 -13.47
CA SER A 137 -7.92 5.82 -13.15
C SER A 137 -7.70 5.92 -11.63
N GLU A 138 -6.64 6.59 -11.20
CA GLU A 138 -6.41 6.86 -9.77
C GLU A 138 -7.60 7.62 -9.15
N GLU A 139 -8.20 8.55 -9.91
CA GLU A 139 -9.35 9.32 -9.46
C GLU A 139 -10.61 8.44 -9.32
N LEU A 140 -10.89 7.57 -10.28
CA LEU A 140 -11.96 6.59 -10.17
C LEU A 140 -11.72 5.65 -8.99
N SER A 141 -10.49 5.23 -8.75
CA SER A 141 -10.14 4.38 -7.62
C SER A 141 -10.46 5.03 -6.27
N ILE A 142 -10.08 6.30 -6.12
CA ILE A 142 -10.39 7.10 -4.93
C ILE A 142 -11.90 7.28 -4.78
N ALA A 143 -12.62 7.60 -5.86
CA ALA A 143 -14.08 7.75 -5.84
C ALA A 143 -14.77 6.44 -5.43
N LEU A 144 -14.35 5.30 -6.00
CA LEU A 144 -14.86 3.98 -5.62
C LEU A 144 -14.65 3.69 -4.14
N ASP A 145 -13.49 4.03 -3.58
CA ASP A 145 -13.20 3.85 -2.15
C ASP A 145 -14.04 4.77 -1.26
N GLN A 146 -14.27 6.02 -1.67
CA GLN A 146 -15.17 6.94 -0.99
C GLN A 146 -16.62 6.45 -0.99
N LEU A 147 -17.13 6.01 -2.15
CA LEU A 147 -18.48 5.42 -2.26
C LEU A 147 -18.58 4.18 -1.36
N ARG A 148 -17.58 3.30 -1.38
CA ARG A 148 -17.55 2.12 -0.50
C ARG A 148 -17.55 2.49 0.99
N GLU A 149 -16.89 3.57 1.38
CA GLU A 149 -16.92 4.08 2.76
C GLU A 149 -18.28 4.68 3.12
N GLN A 150 -18.84 5.50 2.24
CA GLN A 150 -20.13 6.19 2.41
C GLN A 150 -21.30 5.23 2.54
N TYR A 151 -21.39 4.25 1.63
CA TYR A 151 -22.48 3.28 1.63
C TYR A 151 -22.25 2.14 2.63
N GLY A 152 -20.99 1.84 2.97
CA GLY A 152 -20.63 0.88 4.00
C GLY A 152 -21.17 -0.53 3.72
N GLU A 153 -22.15 -0.97 4.51
CA GLU A 153 -22.81 -2.28 4.33
C GLU A 153 -24.07 -2.22 3.44
N LYS A 154 -24.49 -1.02 3.02
CA LYS A 154 -25.70 -0.83 2.21
C LYS A 154 -25.45 -1.15 0.74
N GLU A 155 -26.51 -1.55 0.07
CA GLU A 155 -26.50 -1.71 -1.39
C GLU A 155 -26.45 -0.34 -2.06
N PHE A 156 -25.69 -0.22 -3.13
CA PHE A 156 -25.66 0.98 -3.96
C PHE A 156 -25.46 0.63 -5.43
N ASN A 157 -26.14 1.36 -6.30
CA ASN A 157 -25.89 1.27 -7.74
C ASN A 157 -24.66 2.12 -8.07
N LEU A 158 -23.65 1.50 -8.68
CA LEU A 158 -22.37 2.18 -8.96
C LEU A 158 -22.59 3.46 -9.77
N LEU A 159 -23.36 3.36 -10.85
CA LEU A 159 -23.49 4.45 -11.80
C LEU A 159 -24.36 5.57 -11.22
N ALA A 160 -25.43 5.25 -10.52
CA ALA A 160 -26.23 6.26 -9.83
C ALA A 160 -25.42 7.00 -8.76
N ALA A 161 -24.57 6.28 -8.01
CA ALA A 161 -23.74 6.89 -6.98
C ALA A 161 -22.61 7.75 -7.57
N ILE A 162 -21.99 7.32 -8.68
CA ILE A 162 -21.02 8.13 -9.42
C ILE A 162 -21.70 9.36 -10.04
N GLU A 163 -22.88 9.22 -10.63
CA GLU A 163 -23.64 10.35 -11.19
C GLU A 163 -24.01 11.40 -10.13
N GLU A 164 -24.27 10.97 -8.89
CA GLU A 164 -24.59 11.86 -7.77
C GLU A 164 -23.36 12.56 -7.20
N ASP A 165 -22.31 11.80 -6.86
CA ASP A 165 -21.16 12.30 -6.09
C ASP A 165 -19.95 12.69 -6.96
N PHE A 166 -19.79 12.08 -8.15
CA PHE A 166 -18.64 12.26 -9.06
C PHE A 166 -19.05 12.29 -10.55
N PRO A 167 -19.93 13.21 -10.97
CA PRO A 167 -20.58 13.15 -12.29
C PRO A 167 -19.60 13.19 -13.47
N HIS A 168 -18.42 13.77 -13.32
CA HIS A 168 -17.39 13.79 -14.37
C HIS A 168 -16.74 12.42 -14.61
N LEU A 169 -16.82 11.48 -13.66
CA LEU A 169 -16.30 10.12 -13.79
C LEU A 169 -17.30 9.14 -14.41
N ARG A 170 -18.48 9.62 -14.83
CA ARG A 170 -19.56 8.78 -15.36
C ARG A 170 -19.10 7.87 -16.49
N GLY A 171 -18.34 8.40 -17.45
CA GLY A 171 -17.86 7.62 -18.58
C GLY A 171 -16.85 6.55 -18.20
N GLU A 172 -15.91 6.87 -17.31
CA GLU A 172 -14.96 5.89 -16.78
C GLU A 172 -15.67 4.79 -15.99
N ALA A 173 -16.69 5.15 -15.21
CA ALA A 173 -17.49 4.19 -14.45
C ALA A 173 -18.28 3.22 -15.34
N LEU A 174 -18.76 3.66 -16.52
CA LEU A 174 -19.39 2.79 -17.52
C LEU A 174 -18.38 1.77 -18.08
N VAL A 175 -17.18 2.23 -18.44
CA VAL A 175 -16.08 1.38 -18.92
C VAL A 175 -15.71 0.34 -17.86
N TYR A 176 -15.47 0.79 -16.63
CA TYR A 176 -15.15 -0.04 -15.48
C TYR A 176 -16.24 -1.10 -15.22
N ALA A 177 -17.51 -0.69 -15.21
CA ALA A 177 -18.64 -1.61 -15.00
C ALA A 177 -18.67 -2.73 -16.04
N ARG A 178 -18.50 -2.39 -17.33
CA ARG A 178 -18.49 -3.36 -18.43
C ARG A 178 -17.31 -4.34 -18.35
N GLN A 179 -16.17 -3.93 -17.80
CA GLN A 179 -15.01 -4.81 -17.61
C GLN A 179 -15.13 -5.70 -16.35
N VAL A 180 -15.72 -5.18 -15.28
CA VAL A 180 -15.77 -5.84 -13.97
C VAL A 180 -16.90 -6.86 -13.86
N VAL A 181 -18.08 -6.55 -14.41
CA VAL A 181 -19.27 -7.41 -14.31
C VAL A 181 -19.02 -8.83 -14.86
N PRO A 182 -18.51 -9.03 -16.10
CA PRO A 182 -18.25 -10.37 -16.63
C PRO A 182 -17.27 -11.18 -15.77
N ARG A 183 -16.27 -10.53 -15.15
CA ARG A 183 -15.27 -11.21 -14.31
C ARG A 183 -15.87 -11.74 -13.01
N LEU A 184 -16.84 -11.03 -12.46
CA LEU A 184 -17.52 -11.42 -11.22
C LEU A 184 -18.60 -12.47 -11.47
N GLU A 185 -19.21 -12.48 -12.66
CA GLU A 185 -20.16 -13.52 -13.09
C GLU A 185 -19.48 -14.86 -13.42
N VAL A 186 -18.39 -14.85 -14.22
CA VAL A 186 -17.73 -16.07 -14.72
C VAL A 186 -17.05 -16.87 -13.60
N LYS A 187 -16.48 -16.22 -12.58
CA LYS A 187 -15.67 -16.91 -11.57
C LYS A 187 -16.45 -17.81 -10.62
N THR A 188 -17.78 -17.75 -10.54
CA THR A 188 -18.48 -18.26 -9.35
C THR A 188 -19.64 -19.21 -9.57
N GLY A 189 -20.22 -19.33 -10.78
CA GLY A 189 -21.37 -20.24 -11.04
C GLY A 189 -22.61 -19.99 -10.15
N ARG A 190 -22.53 -19.01 -9.25
CA ARG A 190 -23.47 -18.44 -8.29
C ARG A 190 -22.85 -17.09 -7.91
N ARG A 191 -23.54 -15.96 -8.14
CA ARG A 191 -23.09 -14.57 -7.85
C ARG A 191 -22.02 -14.50 -6.75
N GLY A 192 -20.77 -14.30 -7.17
CA GLY A 192 -19.60 -14.40 -6.32
C GLY A 192 -19.47 -13.26 -5.33
N CYS A 193 -19.08 -13.59 -4.10
CA CYS A 193 -18.71 -12.62 -3.09
C CYS A 193 -17.19 -12.39 -3.13
N ASN A 194 -16.75 -11.19 -3.53
CA ASN A 194 -15.34 -10.81 -3.49
C ASN A 194 -15.06 -10.16 -2.13
N CYS A 195 -14.15 -10.73 -1.35
CA CYS A 195 -13.79 -10.18 -0.05
C CYS A 195 -12.32 -9.79 0.03
N THR A 196 -12.04 -8.68 0.71
CA THR A 196 -10.70 -8.16 0.94
C THR A 196 -10.54 -7.76 2.40
N TRP A 197 -9.36 -8.03 2.96
CA TRP A 197 -8.98 -7.55 4.29
C TRP A 197 -8.42 -6.13 4.17
N THR A 198 -8.87 -5.25 5.06
CA THR A 198 -8.35 -3.90 5.23
C THR A 198 -7.83 -3.75 6.64
N SER A 199 -6.74 -3.00 6.82
CA SER A 199 -6.14 -2.76 8.14
C SER A 199 -5.84 -1.30 8.38
N THR A 200 -6.02 -0.85 9.62
CA THR A 200 -5.62 0.48 10.06
C THR A 200 -4.83 0.41 11.37
N ASN A 201 -3.83 1.30 11.48
CA ASN A 201 -2.98 1.39 12.66
C ASN A 201 -3.14 2.77 13.30
N GLN A 202 -3.25 2.82 14.63
CA GLN A 202 -3.28 4.07 15.39
C GLN A 202 -2.27 4.04 16.52
N TYR A 203 -1.58 5.16 16.74
CA TYR A 203 -0.48 5.29 17.69
C TYR A 203 -0.69 6.49 18.62
N SER A 204 -0.44 6.33 19.92
CA SER A 204 -0.45 7.41 20.90
C SER A 204 0.66 7.24 21.95
N PRO A 205 1.55 8.24 22.16
CA PRO A 205 1.63 9.51 21.43
C PRO A 205 2.04 9.30 19.96
N PHE A 206 1.65 10.20 19.06
CA PHE A 206 1.97 10.10 17.62
C PHE A 206 3.37 10.66 17.28
N TYR A 207 3.96 11.46 18.18
CA TYR A 207 5.20 12.21 17.90
C TYR A 207 6.47 11.44 18.31
N LEU A 208 7.42 11.32 17.37
CA LEU A 208 8.84 11.07 17.63
C LEU A 208 9.45 12.33 18.24
N MET A 209 9.33 12.54 19.55
CA MET A 209 10.13 13.58 20.21
C MET A 209 11.42 12.94 20.74
N PRO A 210 12.59 13.29 20.19
CA PRO A 210 13.85 12.89 20.79
C PRO A 210 14.04 13.69 22.08
N SER A 211 13.52 13.22 23.21
CA SER A 211 13.78 13.90 24.47
C SER A 211 15.11 13.43 25.05
N SER A 212 16.20 13.95 24.48
CA SER A 212 17.52 13.91 25.10
C SER A 212 17.61 14.99 26.16
N HIS A 213 17.54 14.63 27.44
CA HIS A 213 17.97 15.51 28.53
C HIS A 213 19.44 15.23 28.85
N THR A 214 20.31 16.07 28.27
CA THR A 214 21.71 16.15 28.69
C THR A 214 21.91 17.36 29.58
N TYR A 215 22.17 17.16 30.87
CA TYR A 215 22.74 18.21 31.72
C TYR A 215 24.27 18.11 31.67
N TYR A 216 24.93 19.17 31.20
CA TYR A 216 26.36 19.38 31.35
C TYR A 216 26.59 20.36 32.51
N ALA A 217 27.49 20.02 33.43
CA ALA A 217 28.26 21.02 34.16
C ALA A 217 29.70 20.98 33.64
N ASN A 218 30.21 22.16 33.25
CA ASN A 218 31.56 22.40 32.76
C ASN A 218 32.59 22.39 33.90
N GLY A 219 33.82 21.97 33.59
CA GLY A 219 35.04 22.46 34.27
C GLY A 219 35.84 21.48 35.13
N GLY A 220 37.04 21.11 34.64
CA GLY A 220 38.28 20.97 35.43
C GLY A 220 38.43 19.82 36.46
N PRO A 221 39.68 19.52 36.88
CA PRO A 221 40.01 18.39 37.74
C PRO A 221 39.85 18.78 39.22
N HIS A 222 38.66 18.61 39.79
CA HIS A 222 38.48 18.67 41.24
C HIS A 222 37.99 17.34 41.80
N PRO A 223 38.70 16.75 42.78
CA PRO A 223 38.23 15.57 43.49
C PRO A 223 37.10 16.03 44.42
N GLY A 224 35.85 15.69 44.08
CA GLY A 224 34.72 15.88 44.98
C GLY A 224 33.40 16.40 44.41
N GLN A 225 33.18 16.45 43.08
CA GLN A 225 31.86 16.83 42.54
C GLN A 225 31.15 15.70 41.77
N PRO A 226 29.83 15.51 41.98
CA PRO A 226 29.09 14.38 41.42
C PRO A 226 28.75 14.60 39.94
N TYR A 227 29.22 13.68 39.09
CA TYR A 227 28.90 13.64 37.67
C TYR A 227 27.64 12.78 37.45
N ALA A 228 26.48 13.40 37.24
CA ALA A 228 25.28 12.71 36.74
C ALA A 228 25.06 13.11 35.27
N ARG A 229 25.06 12.14 34.32
CA ARG A 229 24.85 12.43 32.89
C ARG A 229 23.97 11.42 32.13
N ARG A 230 23.17 12.06 31.26
CA ARG A 230 22.30 11.63 30.14
C ARG A 230 21.09 10.75 30.46
N PHE A 231 19.93 11.40 30.36
CA PHE A 231 18.62 10.79 30.18
C PHE A 231 18.26 10.94 28.70
N ALA A 232 18.14 9.85 27.97
CA ALA A 232 17.43 9.86 26.69
C ALA A 232 16.10 9.15 26.93
N VAL A 233 15.02 9.92 26.88
CA VAL A 233 13.65 9.44 26.78
C VAL A 233 13.29 9.63 25.31
N ASN A 234 13.56 8.61 24.50
CA ASN A 234 12.98 8.56 23.15
C ASN A 234 11.58 7.97 23.32
N ASP A 235 10.59 8.87 23.39
CA ASP A 235 9.20 8.51 23.22
C ASP A 235 9.00 8.27 21.72
N GLY A 236 9.04 7.00 21.33
CA GLY A 236 8.67 6.60 19.97
C GLY A 236 7.15 6.73 19.79
N PRO A 237 6.65 6.68 18.54
CA PRO A 237 5.22 6.71 18.31
C PRO A 237 4.57 5.44 18.90
N GLY A 238 3.38 5.60 19.48
CA GLY A 238 2.56 4.47 19.92
C GLY A 238 3.02 3.86 21.23
N SER A 239 2.98 2.52 21.33
CA SER A 239 3.52 1.79 22.47
C SER A 239 5.05 1.75 22.53
N LEU A 240 5.77 2.20 21.49
CA LEU A 240 7.23 2.24 21.43
C LEU A 240 7.84 3.26 22.41
N HIS A 241 8.77 2.84 23.25
CA HIS A 241 9.47 3.74 24.17
C HIS A 241 10.82 3.17 24.61
N SER A 242 11.77 4.06 24.89
CA SER A 242 13.02 3.68 25.56
C SER A 242 13.20 4.49 26.83
N VAL A 243 13.38 3.80 27.95
CA VAL A 243 13.79 4.42 29.21
C VAL A 243 15.16 3.88 29.55
N SER A 244 16.16 4.77 29.58
CA SER A 244 17.51 4.43 30.00
C SER A 244 17.93 5.25 31.22
N ALA A 245 18.57 4.58 32.16
CA ALA A 245 19.21 5.17 33.31
C ALA A 245 20.61 4.56 33.41
N SER A 246 21.61 5.41 33.63
CA SER A 246 22.98 4.98 33.90
C SER A 246 23.55 5.75 35.09
N SER A 247 24.32 5.06 35.92
CA SER A 247 25.07 5.64 37.03
C SER A 247 26.49 5.10 37.03
N ARG A 248 27.46 6.01 37.17
CA ARG A 248 28.86 5.72 37.47
C ARG A 248 29.24 6.56 38.69
N SER A 249 29.06 6.01 39.90
CA SER A 249 29.21 6.78 41.13
C SER A 249 29.79 5.91 42.26
N LYS A 250 30.58 6.54 43.16
CA LYS A 250 30.94 5.99 44.48
C LYS A 250 30.01 6.48 45.60
N ILE A 251 28.99 7.28 45.24
CA ILE A 251 27.97 7.87 46.11
C ILE A 251 26.62 7.24 45.75
N ASP A 252 25.76 7.07 46.74
CA ASP A 252 24.41 6.56 46.62
C ASP A 252 23.52 7.41 45.70
N VAL A 253 23.15 6.87 44.53
CA VAL A 253 22.21 7.49 43.59
C VAL A 253 20.97 6.61 43.45
N PHE A 254 19.78 7.21 43.60
CA PHE A 254 18.49 6.59 43.32
C PHE A 254 17.88 7.19 42.05
N ILE A 255 17.53 6.34 41.08
CA ILE A 255 16.86 6.75 39.83
C ILE A 255 15.58 5.94 39.67
N ASN A 256 14.47 6.61 39.33
CA ASN A 256 13.19 5.99 39.01
C ASN A 256 12.54 6.74 37.83
N LYS A 257 12.29 6.05 36.71
CA LYS A 257 11.71 6.63 35.50
C LYS A 257 10.72 5.67 34.85
N THR A 258 9.69 6.23 34.22
CA THR A 258 8.60 5.50 33.57
C THR A 258 8.26 6.15 32.23
N ALA A 259 7.98 5.35 31.21
CA ALA A 259 7.38 5.78 29.94
C ALA A 259 6.15 4.91 29.63
N LYS A 260 5.21 5.45 28.86
CA LYS A 260 3.93 4.78 28.52
C LYS A 260 3.49 5.16 27.11
N GLY A 261 2.91 4.19 26.42
CA GLY A 261 2.39 4.37 25.08
C GLY A 261 1.28 3.39 24.73
N THR A 262 0.55 3.65 23.65
CA THR A 262 -0.56 2.83 23.17
C THR A 262 -0.53 2.67 21.65
N SER A 263 -0.73 1.45 21.16
CA SER A 263 -0.90 1.14 19.74
C SER A 263 -2.20 0.38 19.53
N ARG A 264 -2.89 0.64 18.43
CA ARG A 264 -4.11 -0.05 18.02
C ARG A 264 -3.95 -0.57 16.60
N LEU A 265 -4.34 -1.81 16.41
CA LEU A 265 -4.35 -2.52 15.14
C LEU A 265 -5.80 -2.94 14.87
N ASP A 266 -6.38 -2.49 13.77
CA ASP A 266 -7.72 -2.86 13.34
C ASP A 266 -7.62 -3.71 12.06
N ALA A 267 -8.44 -4.75 11.97
CA ALA A 267 -8.63 -5.56 10.79
C ALA A 267 -10.13 -5.60 10.46
N LYS A 268 -10.48 -5.24 9.23
CA LYS A 268 -11.86 -5.26 8.74
C LYS A 268 -11.92 -6.04 7.44
N LEU A 269 -12.77 -7.06 7.41
CA LEU A 269 -13.13 -7.76 6.20
C LEU A 269 -14.22 -6.98 5.48
N ARG A 270 -14.00 -6.73 4.20
CA ARG A 270 -15.00 -6.15 3.30
C ARG A 270 -15.38 -7.22 2.29
N CYS A 271 -16.67 -7.40 2.04
CA CYS A 271 -17.21 -8.40 1.12
C CYS A 271 -18.22 -7.73 0.18
N LEU A 272 -17.98 -7.76 -1.12
CA LEU A 272 -18.83 -7.15 -2.13
C LEU A 272 -19.23 -8.19 -3.18
N THR A 273 -20.53 -8.22 -3.50
CA THR A 273 -21.04 -8.89 -4.70
C THR A 273 -21.75 -7.88 -5.58
N ILE A 274 -22.02 -8.29 -6.81
CA ILE A 274 -22.85 -7.53 -7.73
C ILE A 274 -24.22 -8.20 -7.79
N GLY A 275 -25.26 -7.41 -7.51
CA GLY A 275 -26.66 -7.78 -7.68
C GLY A 275 -27.06 -7.86 -9.15
N PRO A 276 -28.32 -8.18 -9.46
CA PRO A 276 -28.81 -8.05 -10.83
C PRO A 276 -28.73 -6.57 -11.22
N GLY A 277 -27.83 -6.24 -12.14
CA GLY A 277 -27.88 -4.97 -12.85
C GLY A 277 -28.89 -5.07 -13.99
N LEU A 278 -29.48 -3.93 -14.35
CA LEU A 278 -30.11 -3.80 -15.66
C LEU A 278 -29.03 -3.28 -16.62
N ASP A 279 -28.95 -3.90 -17.78
CA ASP A 279 -28.22 -3.32 -18.89
C ASP A 279 -29.05 -2.19 -19.47
N PHE A 280 -28.39 -1.12 -19.88
CA PHE A 280 -29.03 0.01 -20.54
C PHE A 280 -28.15 0.52 -21.67
N ASP A 281 -28.80 1.06 -22.69
CA ASP A 281 -28.11 1.49 -23.89
C ASP A 281 -27.70 2.97 -23.77
N VAL A 282 -26.41 3.21 -23.94
CA VAL A 282 -25.82 4.55 -23.95
C VAL A 282 -25.49 4.93 -25.40
N PRO A 283 -25.95 6.10 -25.89
CA PRO A 283 -25.53 6.61 -27.19
C PRO A 283 -24.05 7.02 -27.14
N VAL A 284 -23.20 6.33 -27.90
CA VAL A 284 -21.77 6.66 -28.03
C VAL A 284 -21.53 7.24 -29.43
N ARG A 285 -20.93 8.43 -29.48
CA ARG A 285 -20.54 9.11 -30.72
C ARG A 285 -19.13 8.69 -31.11
N HIS A 286 -18.99 8.14 -32.32
CA HIS A 286 -17.73 7.66 -32.85
C HIS A 286 -17.80 7.56 -34.39
N LEU A 287 -16.72 7.90 -35.10
CA LEU A 287 -16.65 7.95 -36.58
C LEU A 287 -17.79 8.75 -37.25
N GLY A 288 -18.23 9.85 -36.63
CA GLY A 288 -19.35 10.65 -37.12
C GLY A 288 -20.71 9.92 -37.09
N GLN A 289 -20.80 8.80 -36.37
CA GLN A 289 -22.02 8.02 -36.15
C GLN A 289 -22.36 7.95 -34.66
N VAL A 290 -23.62 7.61 -34.37
CA VAL A 290 -24.09 7.32 -33.01
C VAL A 290 -24.40 5.83 -32.93
N THR A 291 -23.71 5.12 -32.05
CA THR A 291 -23.94 3.70 -31.78
C THR A 291 -24.55 3.55 -30.39
N LEU A 292 -25.61 2.76 -30.26
CA LEU A 292 -26.14 2.38 -28.96
C LEU A 292 -25.32 1.23 -28.39
N VAL A 293 -24.66 1.47 -27.26
CA VAL A 293 -23.80 0.49 -26.61
C VAL A 293 -24.43 0.12 -25.27
N SER A 294 -24.64 -1.18 -25.05
CA SER A 294 -25.23 -1.67 -23.79
C SER A 294 -24.20 -1.69 -22.68
N PHE A 295 -24.47 -1.04 -21.57
CA PHE A 295 -23.62 -1.04 -20.37
C PHE A 295 -24.36 -1.65 -19.19
N PRO A 296 -23.69 -2.48 -18.38
CA PRO A 296 -24.28 -2.98 -17.16
C PRO A 296 -24.33 -1.86 -16.10
N SER A 297 -25.41 -1.83 -15.33
CA SER A 297 -25.54 -0.98 -14.15
C SER A 297 -25.40 -1.81 -12.87
N PRO A 298 -24.17 -2.11 -12.41
CA PRO A 298 -23.98 -3.02 -11.29
C PRO A 298 -24.46 -2.39 -9.98
N THR A 299 -25.32 -3.11 -9.28
CA THR A 299 -25.63 -2.82 -7.87
C THR A 299 -24.63 -3.56 -7.00
N PHE A 300 -23.73 -2.84 -6.34
CA PHE A 300 -22.87 -3.42 -5.33
C PHE A 300 -23.68 -3.68 -4.07
N MET A 301 -23.55 -4.89 -3.54
CA MET A 301 -24.25 -5.33 -2.34
C MET A 301 -23.24 -5.99 -1.41
N ASN A 302 -23.43 -5.81 -0.11
CA ASN A 302 -22.66 -6.59 0.85
C ASN A 302 -23.11 -8.05 0.74
N CYS A 303 -22.17 -8.91 0.39
CA CYS A 303 -22.41 -10.35 0.22
C CYS A 303 -21.84 -11.18 1.34
N ALA A 304 -21.35 -10.50 2.38
CA ALA A 304 -20.95 -11.05 3.65
C ALA A 304 -21.72 -12.35 3.92
N PRO A 305 -21.09 -13.51 3.68
CA PRO A 305 -21.78 -14.77 3.90
C PRO A 305 -22.09 -14.90 5.40
N PRO A 306 -22.97 -15.83 5.83
CA PRO A 306 -23.22 -16.11 7.24
C PRO A 306 -22.01 -16.81 7.89
N CYS A 307 -20.86 -16.17 7.77
CA CYS A 307 -19.53 -16.67 8.02
C CYS A 307 -18.94 -15.91 9.18
N MET A 308 -18.52 -16.68 10.16
CA MET A 308 -17.78 -16.14 11.28
C MET A 308 -16.33 -16.03 10.83
N ALA A 309 -15.74 -14.85 10.92
CA ALA A 309 -14.30 -14.71 10.82
C ALA A 309 -13.68 -15.03 12.18
N ARG A 310 -12.70 -15.94 12.16
CA ARG A 310 -11.82 -16.19 13.28
C ARG A 310 -10.65 -15.22 13.20
N PHE A 311 -10.37 -14.57 14.31
CA PHE A 311 -9.28 -13.64 14.47
C PHE A 311 -8.33 -14.13 15.53
N ILE A 312 -7.08 -14.34 15.16
CA ILE A 312 -6.05 -14.72 16.11
C ILE A 312 -5.19 -13.50 16.40
N HIS A 313 -5.21 -13.07 17.66
CA HIS A 313 -4.44 -11.96 18.18
C HIS A 313 -3.17 -12.46 18.81
N MET A 314 -2.04 -11.87 18.44
CA MET A 314 -0.76 -12.15 19.08
C MET A 314 -0.29 -10.92 19.87
N GLY A 315 0.36 -11.18 21.01
CA GLY A 315 1.07 -10.18 21.78
C GLY A 315 2.42 -10.70 22.22
N ARG A 316 3.46 -9.86 22.22
CA ARG A 316 4.79 -10.21 22.73
C ARG A 316 5.44 -9.02 23.42
N ILE A 317 6.18 -9.25 24.50
CA ILE A 317 7.08 -8.29 25.14
C ILE A 317 8.50 -8.83 25.22
N HIS A 318 9.48 -7.93 25.12
CA HIS A 318 10.89 -8.21 25.35
C HIS A 318 11.57 -7.06 26.08
N GLY A 319 12.59 -7.36 26.89
CA GLY A 319 13.40 -6.34 27.57
C GLY A 319 14.76 -6.87 28.04
N GLN A 320 15.73 -5.96 28.25
CA GLN A 320 17.13 -6.29 28.59
C GLN A 320 17.74 -5.26 29.57
N LYS A 321 18.58 -5.72 30.50
CA LYS A 321 19.38 -4.87 31.41
C LYS A 321 20.87 -5.22 31.43
N VAL A 322 21.70 -4.29 31.93
CA VAL A 322 23.15 -4.48 32.16
C VAL A 322 23.59 -3.86 33.50
N ALA A 323 24.04 -4.66 34.47
CA ALA A 323 24.51 -4.13 35.77
C ALA A 323 25.87 -4.74 36.17
N MET A 324 26.79 -3.89 36.67
CA MET A 324 28.10 -4.28 37.18
C MET A 324 28.34 -3.68 38.58
N GLY A 325 28.03 -4.48 39.61
CA GLY A 325 28.16 -4.11 41.02
C GLY A 325 27.09 -3.10 41.45
N GLY A 326 26.09 -3.55 42.20
CA GLY A 326 24.93 -2.79 42.70
C GLY A 326 23.63 -3.08 41.92
N GLY A 327 22.47 -2.64 42.43
CA GLY A 327 21.16 -3.07 41.93
C GLY A 327 20.56 -2.21 40.81
N ALA A 328 20.12 -2.87 39.73
CA ALA A 328 19.35 -2.26 38.65
C ALA A 328 18.14 -3.14 38.33
N THR A 329 16.99 -2.49 38.13
CA THR A 329 15.71 -3.12 37.77
C THR A 329 15.20 -2.53 36.46
N ALA A 330 14.83 -3.40 35.54
CA ALA A 330 14.10 -3.08 34.33
C ALA A 330 12.77 -3.84 34.37
N GLN A 331 11.67 -3.14 34.17
CA GLN A 331 10.32 -3.68 34.17
C GLN A 331 9.59 -3.24 32.91
N GLU A 332 9.00 -4.19 32.18
CA GLU A 332 8.06 -3.91 31.09
C GLU A 332 6.71 -4.52 31.45
N THR A 333 5.65 -3.78 31.17
CA THR A 333 4.28 -4.23 31.34
C THR A 333 3.49 -3.82 30.13
N ALA A 334 2.86 -4.77 29.46
CA ALA A 334 1.93 -4.48 28.38
C ALA A 334 0.61 -5.21 28.59
N SER A 335 -0.48 -4.53 28.23
CA SER A 335 -1.83 -5.10 28.25
C SER A 335 -2.38 -5.12 26.82
N TRP A 336 -2.88 -6.27 26.40
CA TRP A 336 -3.58 -6.46 25.13
C TRP A 336 -5.08 -6.47 25.37
N ARG A 337 -5.80 -5.81 24.47
CA ARG A 337 -7.27 -5.71 24.53
C ARG A 337 -7.88 -6.09 23.19
N PRO A 338 -7.85 -7.38 22.81
CA PRO A 338 -8.56 -7.85 21.65
C PRO A 338 -10.06 -7.58 21.83
N ASN A 339 -10.66 -6.84 20.89
CA ASN A 339 -12.06 -6.38 20.96
C ASN A 339 -12.43 -5.70 22.29
N GLY A 340 -11.47 -5.01 22.92
CA GLY A 340 -11.70 -4.29 24.18
C GLY A 340 -11.76 -5.19 25.42
N GLN A 341 -11.68 -6.52 25.27
CA GLN A 341 -11.59 -7.44 26.40
C GLN A 341 -10.16 -7.47 26.94
N LEU A 342 -9.98 -7.21 28.24
CA LEU A 342 -8.65 -7.25 28.84
C LEU A 342 -8.11 -8.68 28.86
N PHE A 343 -7.05 -8.92 28.09
CA PHE A 343 -6.30 -10.17 28.11
C PHE A 343 -5.20 -10.13 29.18
N PRO A 344 -4.65 -11.30 29.62
CA PRO A 344 -3.62 -11.34 30.64
C PRO A 344 -2.50 -10.36 30.33
N VAL A 345 -2.20 -9.51 31.30
CA VAL A 345 -1.14 -8.51 31.21
C VAL A 345 0.19 -9.26 31.16
N LEU A 346 0.97 -9.10 30.09
CA LEU A 346 2.38 -9.54 30.14
C LEU A 346 3.13 -8.51 30.97
N SER A 347 3.58 -8.96 32.14
CA SER A 347 4.36 -8.15 33.06
C SER A 347 5.58 -8.93 33.46
N ARG A 348 6.74 -8.41 33.10
CA ARG A 348 8.02 -8.98 33.51
C ARG A 348 8.91 -7.91 34.11
N SER A 349 9.69 -8.35 35.09
CA SER A 349 10.75 -7.54 35.65
C SER A 349 12.01 -8.40 35.73
N THR A 350 13.15 -7.75 35.51
CA THR A 350 14.45 -8.34 35.78
C THR A 350 15.23 -7.41 36.70
N SER A 351 15.70 -7.95 37.82
CA SER A 351 16.51 -7.26 38.82
C SER A 351 17.75 -8.11 39.12
N ALA A 352 18.94 -7.51 39.14
CA ALA A 352 20.13 -8.20 39.65
C ALA A 352 21.25 -7.20 39.99
N SER A 353 22.19 -7.64 40.84
CA SER A 353 23.30 -6.83 41.33
C SER A 353 24.61 -6.94 40.54
N ALA A 354 24.75 -7.88 39.58
CA ALA A 354 26.01 -8.12 38.86
C ALA A 354 25.94 -8.91 37.53
N MET A 355 24.89 -8.81 36.68
CA MET A 355 24.81 -9.56 35.39
C MET A 355 23.91 -8.88 34.33
N ILE A 356 24.13 -9.26 33.06
CA ILE A 356 23.24 -8.99 31.90
C ILE A 356 22.09 -10.01 31.91
N ASN A 357 20.85 -9.54 31.96
CA ASN A 357 19.65 -10.39 31.90
C ASN A 357 18.64 -9.80 30.92
N SER A 358 17.84 -10.67 30.30
CA SER A 358 16.71 -10.31 29.43
C SER A 358 15.49 -11.18 29.72
N PHE A 359 14.32 -10.74 29.29
CA PHE A 359 13.09 -11.55 29.25
C PHE A 359 12.44 -11.45 27.87
N ASP A 360 11.66 -12.46 27.51
CA ASP A 360 10.96 -12.56 26.24
C ASP A 360 9.70 -13.41 26.47
N ASP A 361 8.53 -12.80 26.39
CA ASP A 361 7.25 -13.45 26.68
C ASP A 361 6.21 -13.11 25.64
N SER A 362 5.36 -14.09 25.33
CA SER A 362 4.31 -13.97 24.33
C SER A 362 2.97 -14.48 24.86
N LEU A 363 1.89 -13.99 24.27
CA LEU A 363 0.54 -14.49 24.42
C LEU A 363 -0.16 -14.55 23.06
N THR A 364 -1.15 -15.43 22.99
CA THR A 364 -2.04 -15.57 21.83
C THR A 364 -3.48 -15.65 22.32
N TYR A 365 -4.38 -14.95 21.65
CA TYR A 365 -5.81 -15.01 21.87
C TYR A 365 -6.55 -15.32 20.57
N VAL A 366 -7.64 -16.06 20.66
CA VAL A 366 -8.54 -16.32 19.52
C VAL A 366 -9.89 -15.69 19.83
N GLY A 367 -10.33 -14.78 18.96
CA GLY A 367 -11.63 -14.15 18.99
C GLY A 367 -12.41 -14.44 17.71
N TYR A 368 -13.73 -14.31 17.79
CA TYR A 368 -14.63 -14.52 16.66
C TYR A 368 -15.45 -13.26 16.40
N SER A 369 -15.61 -12.89 15.13
CA SER A 369 -16.41 -11.74 14.70
C SER A 369 -16.81 -11.92 13.25
N ASN A 370 -17.89 -11.28 12.79
CA ASN A 370 -18.34 -11.45 11.41
C ASN A 370 -17.47 -10.68 10.41
N TYR A 371 -17.10 -9.43 10.72
CA TYR A 371 -16.49 -8.54 9.72
C TYR A 371 -15.32 -7.70 10.22
N SER A 372 -15.05 -7.67 11.52
CA SER A 372 -13.99 -6.82 12.04
C SER A 372 -13.45 -7.28 13.37
N ASN A 373 -12.20 -6.95 13.63
CA ASN A 373 -11.59 -7.19 14.91
C ASN A 373 -10.49 -6.17 15.13
N TYR A 374 -10.19 -5.87 16.38
CA TYR A 374 -9.12 -4.94 16.71
C TYR A 374 -8.36 -5.38 17.95
N ASN A 375 -7.11 -4.96 18.04
CA ASN A 375 -6.27 -5.17 19.20
C ASN A 375 -5.74 -3.82 19.67
N VAL A 376 -5.80 -3.56 20.97
CA VAL A 376 -5.15 -2.39 21.58
C VAL A 376 -4.08 -2.86 22.54
N VAL A 377 -2.87 -2.38 22.34
CA VAL A 377 -1.72 -2.58 23.22
C VAL A 377 -1.48 -1.31 23.99
N THR A 378 -1.43 -1.40 25.31
CA THR A 378 -0.88 -0.35 26.17
C THR A 378 0.38 -0.89 26.80
N ALA A 379 1.52 -0.25 26.56
CA ALA A 379 2.81 -0.65 27.12
C ALA A 379 3.33 0.40 28.12
N THR A 380 4.07 -0.05 29.12
CA THR A 380 4.69 0.79 30.14
C THR A 380 6.02 0.18 30.57
N GLY A 381 7.08 0.95 30.42
CA GLY A 381 8.43 0.59 30.81
C GLY A 381 8.89 1.41 31.99
N LYS A 382 9.57 0.75 32.93
CA LYS A 382 10.09 1.37 34.15
C LYS A 382 11.50 0.91 34.46
N VAL A 383 12.38 1.86 34.76
CA VAL A 383 13.75 1.59 35.22
C VAL A 383 13.97 2.14 36.62
N THR A 384 14.63 1.33 37.45
CA THR A 384 15.07 1.71 38.79
C THR A 384 16.54 1.38 38.97
N ILE A 385 17.34 2.31 39.49
CA ILE A 385 18.71 2.04 39.97
C ILE A 385 18.73 2.29 41.48
N SER A 386 19.15 1.28 42.25
CA SER A 386 19.33 1.39 43.69
C SER A 386 20.74 1.90 44.02
N THR A 387 20.85 2.56 45.17
CA THR A 387 22.08 3.06 45.76
C THR A 387 23.11 1.93 45.97
N SER A 388 24.41 2.25 46.01
CA SER A 388 25.61 1.35 46.03
C SER A 388 26.25 0.87 44.70
N ALA A 389 25.76 1.25 43.52
CA ALA A 389 26.30 0.70 42.27
C ALA A 389 27.56 1.39 41.72
N ILE A 390 28.64 0.63 41.51
CA ILE A 390 29.89 1.10 40.86
C ILE A 390 29.60 1.47 39.39
N THR A 391 28.84 0.62 38.70
CA THR A 391 28.27 0.91 37.39
C THR A 391 26.92 0.18 37.25
N ALA A 392 25.82 0.93 37.24
CA ALA A 392 24.49 0.38 36.99
C ALA A 392 23.89 1.01 35.73
N GLN A 393 23.39 0.18 34.84
CA GLN A 393 22.58 0.60 33.70
C GLN A 393 21.27 -0.18 33.70
N ALA A 394 20.17 0.53 33.88
CA ALA A 394 18.85 0.00 33.64
C ALA A 394 18.35 0.61 32.35
N SER A 395 18.12 -0.21 31.34
CA SER A 395 17.35 0.17 30.17
C SER A 395 16.10 -0.69 30.14
N VAL A 396 14.96 -0.07 29.89
CA VAL A 396 13.83 -0.76 29.28
C VAL A 396 13.76 -0.20 27.88
N THR A 397 14.20 -1.02 26.95
CA THR A 397 14.08 -0.80 25.51
C THR A 397 12.95 -1.71 25.13
N ASN A 398 11.74 -1.17 24.95
CA ASN A 398 10.60 -2.04 24.77
C ASN A 398 10.68 -2.73 23.40
N GLY A 399 10.25 -3.99 23.37
CA GLY A 399 9.99 -4.73 22.14
C GLY A 399 8.58 -5.26 22.23
N TYR A 400 7.69 -4.80 21.36
CA TYR A 400 6.35 -5.36 21.23
C TYR A 400 6.08 -5.77 19.79
N ALA A 401 5.28 -6.83 19.66
CA ALA A 401 4.69 -7.21 18.40
C ALA A 401 3.22 -7.52 18.64
N GLN A 402 2.38 -7.06 17.74
CA GLN A 402 0.99 -7.47 17.65
C GLN A 402 0.64 -7.87 16.23
N ALA A 403 -0.19 -8.89 16.13
CA ALA A 403 -0.72 -9.35 14.87
C ALA A 403 -2.17 -9.75 15.05
N ILE A 404 -2.95 -9.58 14.00
CA ILE A 404 -4.31 -10.09 13.84
C ILE A 404 -4.31 -10.92 12.57
N LEU A 405 -4.57 -12.22 12.71
CA LEU A 405 -4.79 -13.09 11.57
C LEU A 405 -6.29 -13.28 11.35
N GLY A 406 -6.81 -12.84 10.21
CA GLY A 406 -8.19 -13.07 9.80
C GLY A 406 -8.32 -14.35 8.98
N THR A 407 -9.14 -15.30 9.45
CA THR A 407 -9.48 -16.53 8.71
C THR A 407 -11.00 -16.74 8.68
N PHE A 408 -11.53 -17.40 7.65
CA PHE A 408 -12.95 -17.69 7.54
C PHE A 408 -13.30 -19.05 8.18
N GLU A 409 -14.37 -19.12 8.96
CA GLU A 409 -14.93 -20.37 9.49
C GLU A 409 -16.45 -20.47 9.19
N GLY A 410 -16.90 -21.63 8.67
CA GLY A 410 -18.32 -21.94 8.46
C GLY A 410 -18.64 -22.73 7.17
N GLN A 411 -19.74 -23.51 7.18
CA GLN A 411 -20.30 -24.13 5.97
C GLN A 411 -20.96 -23.05 5.10
N GLY A 412 -20.54 -22.92 3.84
CA GLY A 412 -21.06 -21.91 2.91
C GLY A 412 -20.25 -20.62 2.85
N CYS A 413 -19.20 -20.49 3.66
CA CYS A 413 -18.13 -19.55 3.35
C CYS A 413 -17.48 -19.98 2.04
N PRO A 414 -16.92 -19.05 1.24
CA PRO A 414 -15.99 -19.42 0.19
C PRO A 414 -14.77 -20.08 0.86
N SER A 415 -14.90 -21.36 1.22
CA SER A 415 -13.84 -22.23 1.73
C SER A 415 -13.02 -22.80 0.58
N THR A 416 -13.05 -22.14 -0.56
CA THR A 416 -12.13 -22.42 -1.65
C THR A 416 -10.80 -21.78 -1.31
N PHE A 417 -9.73 -22.46 -1.68
CA PHE A 417 -8.31 -22.04 -1.67
C PHE A 417 -8.01 -20.61 -2.19
N SER A 418 -9.02 -19.82 -2.55
CA SER A 418 -8.91 -18.52 -3.21
C SER A 418 -8.71 -17.32 -2.29
N MET A 419 -8.97 -17.44 -0.98
CA MET A 419 -8.62 -16.38 -0.02
C MET A 419 -7.68 -16.92 1.05
N PRO A 420 -6.36 -16.75 0.88
CA PRO A 420 -5.43 -17.11 1.93
C PRO A 420 -5.70 -16.24 3.18
N PRO A 421 -5.48 -16.79 4.37
CA PRO A 421 -5.56 -16.03 5.61
C PRO A 421 -4.66 -14.79 5.54
N TYR A 422 -5.19 -13.61 5.86
CA TYR A 422 -4.47 -12.35 5.69
C TYR A 422 -3.91 -11.85 7.03
N PRO A 423 -2.57 -11.72 7.14
CA PRO A 423 -1.92 -11.25 8.34
C PRO A 423 -1.92 -9.72 8.39
N VAL A 424 -2.61 -9.15 9.37
CA VAL A 424 -2.50 -7.73 9.73
C VAL A 424 -1.53 -7.61 10.90
N ARG A 425 -0.51 -6.75 10.81
CA ARG A 425 0.58 -6.72 11.79
C ARG A 425 1.04 -5.29 12.09
N ASP A 426 1.41 -5.07 13.34
CA ASP A 426 2.05 -3.85 13.83
C ASP A 426 3.08 -4.25 14.88
N TRP A 427 4.27 -3.63 14.83
CA TRP A 427 5.35 -3.96 15.75
C TRP A 427 6.22 -2.73 16.02
N GLY A 428 6.91 -2.74 17.16
CA GLY A 428 7.83 -1.67 17.52
C GLY A 428 8.93 -2.18 18.45
N THR A 429 10.18 -1.78 18.17
CA THR A 429 11.30 -1.99 19.08
C THR A 429 12.28 -0.82 19.07
N THR A 430 12.83 -0.46 20.22
CA THR A 430 13.87 0.56 20.35
C THR A 430 15.30 -0.03 20.25
N GLN A 431 15.45 -1.32 19.96
CA GLN A 431 16.74 -1.98 19.73
C GLN A 431 17.20 -1.78 18.27
N ALA A 432 18.17 -0.88 18.06
CA ALA A 432 18.75 -0.61 16.73
C ALA A 432 19.53 -1.79 16.11
N SER A 433 19.76 -2.89 16.86
CA SER A 433 20.45 -4.07 16.36
C SER A 433 19.74 -5.34 16.82
N LYS A 434 19.29 -6.14 15.85
CA LYS A 434 18.57 -7.43 15.94
C LYS A 434 17.05 -7.32 16.13
N ARG A 435 16.40 -6.90 15.05
CA ARG A 435 14.99 -7.12 14.72
C ARG A 435 14.54 -8.60 14.75
N THR A 436 15.44 -9.55 15.01
CA THR A 436 15.26 -10.97 14.65
C THR A 436 14.31 -11.74 15.54
N SER A 437 14.24 -11.50 16.85
CA SER A 437 13.41 -12.36 17.74
C SER A 437 11.92 -12.07 17.57
N LEU A 438 11.51 -10.80 17.58
CA LEU A 438 10.12 -10.37 17.40
C LEU A 438 9.60 -10.72 16.00
N ILE A 439 10.38 -10.43 14.95
CA ILE A 439 10.08 -10.81 13.57
C ILE A 439 9.94 -12.32 13.45
N LYS A 440 10.93 -13.09 13.93
CA LYS A 440 10.84 -14.55 13.91
C LYS A 440 9.64 -15.07 14.69
N GLY A 441 9.21 -14.38 15.74
CA GLY A 441 7.99 -14.73 16.47
C GLY A 441 6.73 -14.51 15.65
N LEU A 442 6.63 -13.38 14.95
CA LEU A 442 5.55 -13.10 14.01
C LEU A 442 5.54 -14.15 12.88
N GLU A 443 6.69 -14.38 12.26
CA GLU A 443 6.85 -15.38 11.20
C GLU A 443 6.49 -16.78 11.67
N THR A 444 6.99 -17.20 12.85
CA THR A 444 6.67 -18.52 13.43
C THR A 444 5.18 -18.61 13.75
N PHE A 445 4.59 -17.58 14.35
CA PHE A 445 3.16 -17.56 14.65
C PHE A 445 2.31 -17.69 13.39
N PHE A 446 2.62 -16.94 12.33
CA PHE A 446 1.88 -17.03 11.08
C PHE A 446 2.12 -18.38 10.39
N ALA A 447 3.36 -18.88 10.38
CA ALA A 447 3.71 -20.19 9.82
C ALA A 447 2.99 -21.34 10.53
N ASP A 448 2.90 -21.30 11.87
CA ASP A 448 2.15 -22.25 12.69
C ASP A 448 0.65 -22.21 12.39
N ASN A 449 0.15 -21.11 11.82
CA ASN A 449 -1.22 -20.94 11.36
C ASN A 449 -1.38 -21.06 9.83
N GLY A 450 -0.38 -21.62 9.14
CA GLY A 450 -0.42 -21.92 7.71
C GLY A 450 -0.23 -20.71 6.79
N VAL A 451 0.35 -19.62 7.30
CA VAL A 451 0.53 -18.36 6.58
C VAL A 451 2.01 -18.00 6.54
N PHE A 452 2.57 -17.87 5.34
CA PHE A 452 3.92 -17.36 5.18
C PHE A 452 3.86 -15.85 5.03
N VAL A 453 4.53 -15.13 5.92
CA VAL A 453 4.60 -13.68 5.86
C VAL A 453 6.04 -13.25 5.93
N GLU A 454 6.49 -12.55 4.90
CA GLU A 454 7.80 -11.91 4.91
C GLU A 454 7.65 -10.58 5.65
N VAL A 455 8.34 -10.39 6.77
CA VAL A 455 8.30 -9.16 7.57
C VAL A 455 9.51 -8.31 7.18
N GLU A 456 9.29 -7.25 6.38
CA GLU A 456 10.33 -6.29 5.97
C GLU A 456 10.91 -5.46 7.13
#